data_AF-A0A1F7ARB9-F1
#
_entry.id   AF-A0A1F7ARB9-F1
#
_cell.length_a   1.000
_cell.length_b   1.000
_cell.length_c   1.000
_cell.angle_alpha   90.00
_cell.angle_beta   90.00
_cell.angle_gamma   90.00
#
_symmetry.space_group_name_H-M   'P 1'
#
loop_
_entity.id
_entity.type
_entity.pdbx_description
1 polymer ?
#
loop_
_entity_poly.entity_id
_entity_poly.type
_entity_poly.pdbx_seq_one_letter_code
_entity_poly.pdbx_strand_id
1 'polypeptide(L)'
;MTPLDVHFQKAPIAGTIKMVKWTKGKHRNALSKKIDINTYAENEHQEFIIEGDLKLKIIQIAGMVARRTVSLVREMQQVEKGQDLGLIRLGSQVTLIIPKLELKIKKGDKVFAGRTIIANY
;
A
#
# COMPACT_ATOMS: atom_id res chain seq x y z
N MET A 1 9.67 -4.39 3.46
CA MET A 1 9.94 -5.09 2.19
C MET A 1 11.41 -4.90 1.83
N THR A 2 12.04 -5.91 1.25
CA THR A 2 13.43 -5.88 0.75
C THR A 2 13.45 -5.62 -0.76
N PRO A 3 14.60 -5.24 -1.35
CA PRO A 3 14.71 -5.04 -2.81
C PRO A 3 14.38 -6.27 -3.67
N LEU A 4 14.37 -7.47 -3.10
CA LEU A 4 14.03 -8.72 -3.80
C LEU A 4 12.53 -9.05 -3.74
N ASP A 5 11.75 -8.34 -2.93
CA ASP A 5 10.30 -8.59 -2.83
C ASP A 5 9.54 -8.04 -4.05
N VAL A 6 8.27 -8.42 -4.19
CA VAL A 6 7.38 -7.84 -5.20
C VAL A 6 7.07 -6.40 -4.82
N HIS A 7 7.38 -5.47 -5.72
CA HIS A 7 7.21 -4.03 -5.50
C HIS A 7 5.90 -3.47 -6.04
N PHE A 8 5.11 -4.29 -6.73
CA PHE A 8 3.77 -3.97 -7.17
C PHE A 8 2.76 -4.23 -6.04
N GLN A 9 1.85 -3.29 -5.84
CA GLN A 9 0.73 -3.44 -4.90
C GLN A 9 -0.53 -3.73 -5.67
N LYS A 10 -1.24 -4.78 -5.25
CA LYS A 10 -2.44 -5.29 -5.92
C LYS A 10 -3.70 -4.84 -5.20
N ALA A 11 -4.77 -4.67 -5.96
CA ALA A 11 -6.11 -4.41 -5.44
C ALA A 11 -6.58 -5.62 -4.62
N PRO A 12 -6.82 -5.48 -3.31
CA PRO A 12 -7.28 -6.59 -2.46
C PRO A 12 -8.74 -6.99 -2.72
N ILE A 13 -9.52 -6.08 -3.31
CA ILE A 13 -10.92 -6.24 -3.70
C ILE A 13 -11.13 -5.64 -5.09
N ALA A 14 -12.20 -6.06 -5.77
CA ALA A 14 -12.71 -5.35 -6.93
C ALA A 14 -13.51 -4.11 -6.49
N GLY A 15 -13.60 -3.08 -7.34
CA GLY A 15 -14.41 -1.90 -7.06
C GLY A 15 -13.93 -0.66 -7.80
N THR A 16 -14.40 0.50 -7.34
CA THR A 16 -14.05 1.80 -7.93
C THR A 16 -12.96 2.49 -7.12
N ILE A 17 -11.93 3.02 -7.78
CA ILE A 17 -10.95 3.90 -7.16
C ILE A 17 -11.61 5.25 -6.85
N LYS A 18 -11.87 5.54 -5.58
CA LYS A 18 -12.49 6.80 -5.12
C LYS A 18 -11.48 7.92 -4.88
N MET A 19 -10.21 7.58 -4.68
CA MET A 19 -9.15 8.56 -4.44
C MET A 19 -7.82 8.00 -4.94
N VAL A 20 -7.03 8.84 -5.59
CA VAL A 20 -5.60 8.63 -5.85
C VAL A 20 -4.88 9.90 -5.46
N LYS A 21 -4.16 9.87 -4.33
CA LYS A 21 -3.48 11.05 -3.82
C LYS A 21 -1.99 10.78 -3.65
N TRP A 22 -1.20 11.60 -4.33
CA TRP A 22 0.25 11.63 -4.15
C TRP A 22 0.65 12.77 -3.23
N THR A 23 1.51 12.48 -2.26
CA THR A 23 2.09 13.45 -1.35
C THR A 23 3.61 13.39 -1.48
N LYS A 24 4.23 14.53 -1.81
CA LYS A 24 5.69 14.68 -1.83
C LYS A 24 6.25 14.54 -0.42
N GLY A 25 7.39 13.87 -0.25
CA GLY A 25 8.07 13.78 1.03
C GLY A 25 9.59 13.92 0.98
N LYS A 26 10.25 13.67 2.12
CA LYS A 26 11.64 14.06 2.45
C LYS A 26 12.67 12.90 2.44
N HIS A 27 12.42 11.80 1.75
CA HIS A 27 13.35 10.67 1.57
C HIS A 27 14.10 10.22 2.86
N ARG A 28 13.43 10.19 4.01
CA ARG A 28 14.00 9.71 5.28
C ARG A 28 14.07 8.18 5.32
N ASN A 29 15.01 7.65 6.11
CA ASN A 29 15.30 6.21 6.16
C ASN A 29 14.14 5.42 6.78
N ALA A 30 13.42 4.68 5.94
CA ALA A 30 12.31 3.81 6.34
C ALA A 30 12.76 2.43 6.86
N LEU A 31 14.07 2.17 6.99
CA LEU A 31 14.63 0.93 7.55
C LEU A 31 15.06 1.08 9.01
N SER A 32 15.02 2.29 9.58
CA SER A 32 15.43 2.50 10.97
C SER A 32 14.36 1.98 11.95
N LYS A 33 14.77 1.29 13.03
CA LYS A 33 13.87 0.68 14.04
C LYS A 33 12.96 1.68 14.80
N LYS A 34 13.11 2.99 14.56
CA LYS A 34 12.32 4.09 15.17
C LYS A 34 11.55 4.84 14.09
N ILE A 35 10.62 4.18 13.41
CA ILE A 35 9.65 4.90 12.58
C ILE A 35 8.49 5.30 13.48
N ASP A 36 8.47 6.56 13.91
CA ASP A 36 7.29 7.16 14.53
C ASP A 36 6.27 7.56 13.45
N ILE A 37 5.04 7.86 13.86
CA ILE A 37 3.96 8.28 12.95
C ILE A 37 4.37 9.49 12.09
N ASN A 38 5.23 10.35 12.64
CA ASN A 38 5.71 11.58 12.00
C ASN A 38 6.63 11.28 10.82
N THR A 39 7.48 10.26 10.93
CA THR A 39 8.40 9.84 9.87
C THR A 39 7.66 9.31 8.63
N TYR A 40 6.49 8.69 8.79
CA TYR A 40 5.63 8.29 7.67
C TYR A 40 4.99 9.49 6.97
N ALA A 41 4.49 10.46 7.74
CA ALA A 41 3.85 11.67 7.21
C ALA A 41 4.85 12.53 6.42
N GLU A 42 6.12 12.51 6.82
CA GLU A 42 7.18 13.28 6.17
C GLU A 42 7.75 12.60 4.91
N ASN A 43 7.50 11.30 4.68
CA ASN A 43 7.99 10.56 3.51
C ASN A 43 7.02 10.59 2.34
N GLU A 44 7.57 10.41 1.13
CA GLU A 44 6.74 10.41 -0.08
C GLU A 44 5.76 9.24 -0.02
N HIS A 45 4.49 9.49 -0.27
CA HIS A 45 3.49 8.45 -0.25
C HIS A 45 2.39 8.63 -1.29
N GLN A 46 1.79 7.51 -1.67
CA GLN A 46 0.66 7.42 -2.58
C GLN A 46 -0.48 6.71 -1.86
N GLU A 47 -1.65 7.32 -1.87
CA GLU A 47 -2.85 6.84 -1.20
C GLU A 47 -3.90 6.44 -2.23
N PHE A 48 -4.53 5.31 -1.99
CA PHE A 48 -5.64 4.80 -2.79
C PHE A 48 -6.82 4.53 -1.89
N ILE A 49 -8.02 4.95 -2.28
CA ILE A 49 -9.27 4.48 -1.66
C ILE A 49 -10.01 3.65 -2.70
N ILE A 50 -10.38 2.42 -2.33
CA ILE A 50 -11.20 1.54 -3.16
C ILE A 50 -12.53 1.35 -2.44
N GLU A 51 -13.61 1.47 -3.21
CA GLU A 51 -14.97 1.24 -2.75
C GLU A 51 -15.62 0.19 -3.65
N GLY A 52 -15.88 -0.98 -3.08
CA GLY A 52 -16.60 -2.11 -3.69
C GLY A 52 -17.54 -2.70 -2.63
N ASP A 53 -17.48 -4.01 -2.42
CA ASP A 53 -18.21 -4.70 -1.33
C ASP A 53 -17.90 -4.10 0.06
N LEU A 54 -16.70 -3.52 0.18
CA LEU A 54 -16.29 -2.72 1.32
C LEU A 54 -15.44 -1.54 0.86
N LYS A 55 -15.21 -0.62 1.81
CA LYS A 55 -14.33 0.53 1.61
C LYS A 55 -13.01 0.31 2.33
N LEU A 56 -11.90 0.43 1.60
CA LEU A 56 -10.56 0.32 2.19
C LEU A 56 -9.61 1.36 1.62
N LYS A 57 -8.50 1.56 2.33
CA LYS A 57 -7.45 2.48 1.93
C LYS A 57 -6.11 1.77 1.92
N ILE A 58 -5.35 1.96 0.84
CA ILE A 58 -3.97 1.51 0.69
C ILE A 58 -3.06 2.72 0.69
N ILE A 59 -1.95 2.65 1.42
CA ILE A 59 -0.91 3.68 1.42
C ILE A 59 0.41 3.02 1.06
N GLN A 60 1.00 3.44 -0.06
CA GLN A 60 2.37 3.14 -0.44
C GLN A 60 3.26 4.25 0.10
N ILE A 61 4.26 3.93 0.92
CA ILE A 61 5.13 4.95 1.53
C ILE A 61 6.54 4.70 1.03
N ALA A 62 7.12 5.52 0.18
CA ALA A 62 8.50 5.37 -0.27
C ALA A 62 9.51 5.75 0.83
N GLY A 63 10.58 4.94 0.96
CA GLY A 63 11.67 5.17 1.91
C GLY A 63 12.87 5.91 1.30
N MET A 64 13.94 6.09 2.07
CA MET A 64 15.17 6.80 1.65
C MET A 64 15.80 6.34 0.34
N VAL A 65 15.85 5.03 0.09
CA VAL A 65 16.40 4.48 -1.16
C VAL A 65 15.32 4.42 -2.24
N ALA A 66 14.06 4.27 -1.83
CA ALA A 66 12.91 4.19 -2.71
C ALA A 66 12.58 5.58 -3.26
N ARG A 67 12.96 5.86 -4.51
CA ARG A 67 12.92 7.25 -4.98
C ARG A 67 11.52 7.73 -5.35
N ARG A 68 10.58 6.83 -5.69
CA ARG A 68 9.25 7.20 -6.18
C ARG A 68 8.19 6.12 -5.91
N THR A 69 7.01 6.58 -5.53
CA THR A 69 5.74 5.87 -5.69
C THR A 69 5.15 6.15 -7.07
N VAL A 70 4.48 5.17 -7.67
CA VAL A 70 3.86 5.30 -8.99
C VAL A 70 2.44 4.76 -8.90
N SER A 71 1.47 5.57 -9.32
CA SER A 71 0.10 5.10 -9.55
C SER A 71 -0.01 4.49 -10.94
N LEU A 72 -0.66 3.33 -11.03
CA LEU A 72 -1.04 2.68 -12.30
C LEU A 72 -2.55 2.79 -12.55
N VAL A 73 -3.28 3.43 -11.63
CA VAL A 73 -4.71 3.67 -11.72
C VAL A 73 -5.04 5.14 -11.53
N ARG A 74 -6.26 5.53 -11.89
CA ARG A 74 -6.77 6.90 -11.71
C ARG A 74 -8.08 6.89 -10.93
N GLU A 75 -8.45 8.04 -10.39
CA GLU A 75 -9.76 8.21 -9.77
C GLU A 75 -10.88 7.85 -10.75
N MET A 76 -11.96 7.29 -10.19
CA MET A 76 -13.13 6.76 -10.88
C MET A 76 -12.88 5.55 -11.78
N GLN A 77 -11.66 5.01 -11.83
CA GLN A 77 -11.37 3.77 -12.54
C GLN A 77 -11.95 2.55 -11.81
N GLN A 78 -12.55 1.62 -12.57
CA GLN A 78 -12.89 0.28 -12.07
C GLN A 78 -11.63 -0.60 -12.03
N VAL A 79 -11.47 -1.36 -10.97
CA VAL A 79 -10.38 -2.32 -10.81
C VAL A 79 -10.90 -3.70 -10.40
N GLU A 80 -10.27 -4.74 -10.92
CA GLU A 80 -10.52 -6.11 -10.50
C GLU A 80 -9.65 -6.51 -9.31
N LYS A 81 -10.10 -7.50 -8.53
CA LYS A 81 -9.29 -8.08 -7.46
C LYS A 81 -8.00 -8.66 -8.04
N GLY A 82 -6.87 -8.27 -7.48
CA GLY A 82 -5.53 -8.70 -7.94
C GLY A 82 -4.90 -7.80 -9.00
N GLN A 83 -5.63 -6.82 -9.55
CA GLN A 83 -5.10 -5.84 -10.49
C GLN A 83 -4.02 -4.97 -9.84
N ASP A 84 -2.99 -4.59 -10.59
CA ASP A 84 -1.94 -3.71 -10.07
C ASP A 84 -2.45 -2.27 -9.90
N LEU A 85 -2.32 -1.74 -8.69
CA LEU A 85 -2.70 -0.36 -8.33
C LEU A 85 -1.53 0.61 -8.54
N GLY A 86 -0.33 0.14 -8.23
CA GLY A 86 0.85 0.98 -8.22
C GLY A 86 2.12 0.21 -7.87
N LEU A 87 3.21 0.95 -7.83
CA LEU A 87 4.56 0.46 -7.67
C LEU A 87 5.32 1.37 -6.69
N ILE A 88 6.10 0.76 -5.80
CA ILE A 88 7.14 1.47 -5.03
C ILE A 88 8.50 1.09 -5.60
N ARG A 89 9.22 2.04 -6.20
CA ARG A 89 10.54 1.74 -6.78
C ARG A 89 11.57 1.55 -5.66
N LEU A 90 12.03 0.30 -5.44
CA LEU A 90 13.07 -0.09 -4.48
C LEU A 90 12.72 0.14 -2.99
N GLY A 91 11.89 -0.77 -2.46
CA GLY A 91 11.75 -1.13 -1.05
C GLY A 91 11.18 -0.07 -0.13
N SER A 92 10.04 -0.34 0.49
CA SER A 92 9.61 0.42 1.66
C SER A 92 8.54 -0.30 2.49
N GLN A 93 7.30 0.19 2.49
CA GLN A 93 6.21 -0.23 3.34
C GLN A 93 4.88 0.04 2.62
N VAL A 94 3.92 -0.85 2.86
CA VAL A 94 2.53 -0.71 2.44
C VAL A 94 1.67 -0.78 3.69
N THR A 95 0.78 0.18 3.85
CA THR A 95 -0.22 0.20 4.93
C THR A 95 -1.59 -0.08 4.33
N LEU A 96 -2.33 -1.00 4.95
CA LEU A 96 -3.72 -1.30 4.60
C LEU A 96 -4.62 -0.88 5.76
N ILE A 97 -5.60 -0.04 5.47
CA ILE A 97 -6.65 0.38 6.41
C ILE A 97 -7.96 -0.22 5.90
N ILE A 98 -8.50 -1.14 6.68
CA ILE A 98 -9.72 -1.91 6.39
C ILE A 98 -10.73 -1.72 7.52
N PRO A 99 -12.03 -1.95 7.28
CA PRO A 99 -13.02 -2.04 8.35
C PRO A 99 -12.65 -3.16 9.33
N LYS A 100 -13.36 -3.21 10.46
CA LYS A 100 -13.15 -4.25 11.46
C LYS A 100 -13.56 -5.61 10.88
N LEU A 101 -12.57 -6.43 10.55
CA LEU A 101 -12.70 -7.75 9.96
C LEU A 101 -11.90 -8.79 10.75
N GLU A 102 -12.22 -10.07 10.57
CA GLU A 102 -11.42 -11.15 11.13
C GLU A 102 -10.11 -11.27 10.34
N LEU A 103 -8.98 -10.95 10.99
CA LEU A 103 -7.65 -11.07 10.39
C LEU A 103 -7.23 -12.54 10.28
N LYS A 104 -6.64 -12.91 9.14
CA LYS A 104 -6.05 -14.24 8.89
C LYS A 104 -4.53 -14.25 8.96
N ILE A 105 -3.94 -13.14 9.41
CA ILE A 105 -2.50 -12.96 9.60
C ILE A 105 -2.20 -12.48 11.03
N LYS A 106 -0.99 -12.74 11.49
CA LYS A 106 -0.45 -12.23 12.76
C LYS A 106 0.85 -11.45 12.54
N LYS A 107 1.24 -10.69 13.55
CA LYS A 107 2.50 -9.93 13.53
C LYS A 107 3.68 -10.90 13.32
N GLY A 108 4.52 -10.58 12.35
CA GLY A 108 5.70 -11.37 11.98
C GLY A 108 5.48 -12.33 10.80
N ASP A 109 4.24 -12.53 10.36
CA ASP A 109 3.97 -13.35 9.18
C ASP A 109 4.57 -12.75 7.91
N LYS A 110 5.06 -13.64 7.03
CA LYS A 110 5.50 -13.26 5.69
C LYS A 110 4.28 -13.22 4.75
N VAL A 111 4.07 -12.07 4.12
CA VAL A 111 2.94 -11.83 3.21
C VAL A 111 3.44 -11.87 1.77
N PHE A 112 2.69 -12.55 0.89
CA PHE A 112 2.97 -12.68 -0.53
C PHE A 112 1.87 -11.98 -1.35
N ALA A 113 2.28 -11.08 -2.24
CA ALA A 113 1.38 -10.28 -3.06
C ALA A 113 0.41 -11.17 -3.88
N GLY A 114 -0.89 -10.89 -3.76
CA GLY A 114 -1.94 -11.63 -4.48
C GLY A 114 -2.18 -13.06 -4.00
N ARG A 115 -1.49 -13.54 -2.96
CA ARG A 115 -1.61 -14.93 -2.46
C ARG A 115 -2.04 -15.00 -1.00
N THR A 116 -1.44 -14.17 -0.15
CA THR A 116 -1.77 -14.18 1.29
C THR A 116 -3.10 -13.50 1.54
N ILE A 117 -4.02 -14.20 2.20
CA ILE A 117 -5.30 -13.65 2.66
C ILE A 117 -5.04 -12.85 3.94
N ILE A 118 -5.33 -11.55 3.91
CA ILE A 118 -5.14 -10.66 5.07
C ILE A 118 -6.34 -10.74 6.03
N ALA A 119 -7.55 -10.75 5.48
CA ALA A 119 -8.81 -10.82 6.22
C ALA A 119 -9.91 -11.39 5.32
N ASN A 120 -10.96 -11.91 5.94
CA ASN A 120 -12.22 -12.26 5.25
C ASN A 120 -13.25 -11.15 5.49
N TYR A 121 -14.13 -10.94 4.51
CA TYR A 121 -15.23 -9.98 4.55
C TYR A 121 -16.49 -10.60 3.98
#